data_AF-A0A3P8SPD9-F1
#
_entry.id   AF-A0A3P8SPD9-F1
#
_cell.length_a   1.000
_cell.length_b   1.000
_cell.length_c   1.000
_cell.angle_alpha   90.00
_cell.angle_beta   90.00
_cell.angle_gamma   90.00
#
_symmetry.space_group_name_H-M   'P 1'
#
loop_
_entity.id
_entity.type
_entity.pdbx_description
1 polymer ?
#
loop_
_entity_poly.entity_id
_entity_poly.type
_entity_poly.pdbx_seq_one_letter_code
_entity_poly.pdbx_strand_id
1 'polypeptide(L)'
;MTDRENMPYTDAVIHEIQRMGNILPLNVARMASKDTTLDKYTIPKGTILMATLHSVLHDESMWETPHSFNPQHFLDKDSKFRKREAFLPFSAGKRVCLGEPLARMELFLFFTSLLQRFSFSAPAGEKPSLEFILGATHAPKPYRLCATPR
;
A
#
# COMPACT_ATOMS: atom_id res chain seq x y z
N MET A 1 -17.70 9.62 -3.25
CA MET A 1 -16.55 9.29 -4.15
C MET A 1 -16.05 10.53 -4.88
N THR A 2 -16.92 11.45 -5.30
CA THR A 2 -16.55 12.74 -5.90
C THR A 2 -15.61 13.57 -5.03
N ASP A 3 -15.75 13.49 -3.70
CA ASP A 3 -14.90 14.25 -2.77
C ASP A 3 -13.42 13.86 -2.84
N ARG A 4 -13.11 12.61 -3.21
CA ARG A 4 -11.73 12.13 -3.31
C ARG A 4 -10.91 12.97 -4.29
N GLU A 5 -11.51 13.37 -5.42
CA GLU A 5 -10.86 14.18 -6.45
C GLU A 5 -10.49 15.58 -5.94
N ASN A 6 -11.20 16.06 -4.92
CA ASN A 6 -10.96 17.36 -4.27
C ASN A 6 -10.09 17.24 -3.00
N MET A 7 -9.64 16.04 -2.64
CA MET A 7 -8.85 15.76 -1.42
C MET A 7 -7.50 15.11 -1.74
N PRO A 8 -6.64 15.75 -2.57
CA PRO A 8 -5.43 15.13 -3.09
C PRO A 8 -4.45 14.70 -2.00
N TYR A 9 -4.34 15.47 -0.91
CA TYR A 9 -3.46 15.13 0.21
C TYR A 9 -3.96 13.89 0.98
N THR A 10 -5.28 13.77 1.21
CA THR A 10 -5.85 12.59 1.84
C THR A 10 -5.63 11.35 0.98
N ASP A 11 -5.84 11.46 -0.34
CA ASP A 11 -5.61 10.34 -1.25
C ASP A 11 -4.13 9.93 -1.28
N ALA A 12 -3.22 10.91 -1.29
CA ALA A 12 -1.78 10.68 -1.17
C ALA A 12 -1.39 9.97 0.14
N VAL A 13 -1.95 10.38 1.27
CA VAL A 13 -1.73 9.71 2.58
C VAL A 13 -2.22 8.27 2.55
N ILE A 14 -3.42 8.00 2.02
CA ILE A 14 -3.94 6.62 1.92
C ILE A 14 -3.05 5.75 1.03
N HIS A 15 -2.59 6.28 -0.10
CA HIS A 15 -1.67 5.56 -0.98
C HIS A 15 -0.33 5.28 -0.31
N GLU A 16 0.23 6.23 0.44
CA GLU A 16 1.47 6.03 1.17
C GLU A 16 1.31 5.01 2.33
N ILE A 17 0.15 4.98 3.00
CA ILE A 17 -0.18 3.94 3.98
C ILE A 17 -0.14 2.56 3.32
N GLN A 18 -0.71 2.40 2.12
CA GLN A 18 -0.67 1.12 1.41
C GLN A 18 0.74 0.74 0.96
N ARG A 19 1.53 1.71 0.45
CA ARG A 19 2.91 1.49 -0.01
C ARG A 19 3.81 1.04 1.14
N MET A 20 3.81 1.80 2.23
CA MET A 20 4.68 1.53 3.38
C MET A 20 4.19 0.36 4.22
N GLY A 21 2.87 0.23 4.39
CA GLY A 21 2.27 -0.89 5.11
C GLY A 21 2.55 -2.24 4.42
N ASN A 22 2.62 -2.24 3.08
CA ASN A 22 3.01 -3.39 2.25
C ASN A 22 2.51 -4.73 2.80
N ILE A 23 1.18 -4.82 2.96
CA ILE A 23 0.52 -5.88 3.72
C ILE A 23 0.73 -7.28 3.14
N LEU A 24 1.15 -7.39 1.87
CA LEU A 24 1.34 -8.65 1.17
C LEU A 24 2.69 -8.65 0.40
N PRO A 25 3.83 -8.62 1.09
CA PRO A 25 5.15 -8.34 0.50
C PRO A 25 5.58 -9.35 -0.56
N LEU A 26 5.24 -10.62 -0.38
CA LEU A 26 5.61 -11.72 -1.28
C LEU A 26 4.54 -12.00 -2.35
N ASN A 27 3.42 -11.26 -2.31
CA ASN A 27 2.25 -11.51 -3.17
C ASN A 27 1.68 -12.92 -3.00
N VAL A 28 0.65 -13.24 -3.79
CA VAL A 28 0.11 -14.60 -3.89
C VAL A 28 0.84 -15.36 -4.98
N ALA A 29 1.30 -16.57 -4.65
CA ALA A 29 1.97 -17.47 -5.58
C ALA A 29 1.19 -17.63 -6.90
N ARG A 30 1.95 -17.69 -8.00
CA ARG A 30 1.46 -17.99 -9.35
C ARG A 30 2.21 -19.19 -9.89
N MET A 31 1.70 -19.75 -10.99
CA MET A 31 2.36 -20.85 -11.67
C MET A 31 2.36 -20.59 -13.17
N ALA A 32 3.49 -20.83 -13.83
CA ALA A 32 3.59 -20.77 -15.28
C ALA A 32 2.70 -21.85 -15.92
N SER A 33 1.67 -21.44 -16.68
CA SER A 33 0.73 -22.39 -17.31
C SER A 33 1.31 -23.09 -18.53
N LYS A 34 2.40 -22.57 -19.08
CA LYS A 34 3.19 -23.08 -20.20
C LYS A 34 4.62 -22.56 -20.07
N ASP A 35 5.53 -23.16 -20.82
CA ASP A 35 6.88 -22.62 -20.98
C ASP A 35 6.79 -21.18 -21.47
N THR A 36 7.54 -20.29 -20.84
CA THR A 36 7.55 -18.85 -21.16
C THR A 36 8.95 -18.30 -20.94
N THR A 37 9.19 -17.07 -21.40
CA THR A 37 10.44 -16.36 -21.17
C THR A 37 10.18 -15.15 -20.28
N LEU A 38 11.04 -14.91 -19.31
CA LEU A 38 11.10 -13.69 -18.51
C LEU A 38 12.50 -13.10 -18.66
N ASP A 39 12.59 -11.93 -19.30
CA ASP A 39 13.86 -11.34 -19.72
C ASP A 39 14.70 -12.35 -20.54
N LYS A 40 15.90 -12.72 -20.07
CA LYS A 40 16.77 -13.71 -20.72
C LYS A 40 16.56 -15.15 -20.23
N TYR A 41 15.61 -15.38 -19.33
CA TYR A 41 15.42 -16.69 -18.67
C TYR A 41 14.21 -17.43 -19.22
N THR A 42 14.40 -18.71 -19.53
CA THR A 42 13.30 -19.64 -19.79
C THR A 42 12.70 -20.11 -18.47
N ILE A 43 11.39 -19.95 -18.33
CA ILE A 43 10.58 -20.41 -17.20
C ILE A 43 9.74 -21.60 -17.69
N PRO A 44 10.07 -22.83 -17.27
CA PRO A 44 9.29 -24.01 -17.64
C PRO A 44 7.85 -23.97 -17.09
N LYS A 45 6.93 -24.62 -17.79
CA LYS A 45 5.57 -24.89 -17.33
C LYS A 45 5.62 -25.55 -15.94
N GLY A 46 4.71 -25.14 -15.06
CA GLY A 46 4.62 -25.66 -13.70
C GLY A 46 5.53 -24.95 -12.69
N THR A 47 6.43 -24.07 -13.14
CA THR A 47 7.27 -23.27 -12.24
C THR A 47 6.41 -22.34 -11.38
N ILE A 48 6.61 -22.39 -10.06
CA ILE A 48 6.00 -21.45 -9.10
C ILE A 48 6.72 -20.11 -9.20
N LEU A 49 5.94 -19.04 -9.29
CA LEU A 49 6.40 -17.65 -9.40
C LEU A 49 5.90 -16.85 -8.22
N MET A 50 6.84 -16.18 -7.54
CA MET A 50 6.59 -15.24 -6.45
C MET A 50 7.01 -13.85 -6.90
N ALA A 51 6.04 -13.01 -7.29
CA ALA A 51 6.31 -11.63 -7.66
C ALA A 51 6.36 -10.77 -6.41
N THR A 52 7.55 -10.40 -5.95
CA THR A 52 7.75 -9.65 -4.70
C THR A 52 7.23 -8.22 -4.83
N LEU A 53 6.08 -7.91 -4.21
CA LEU A 53 5.57 -6.52 -4.18
C LEU A 53 6.47 -5.61 -3.33
N HIS A 54 7.16 -6.17 -2.34
CA HIS A 54 8.11 -5.40 -1.54
C HIS A 54 9.19 -4.72 -2.40
N SER A 55 9.73 -5.43 -3.40
CA SER A 55 10.81 -4.88 -4.22
C SER A 55 10.36 -3.66 -5.02
N VAL A 56 9.13 -3.65 -5.57
CA VAL A 56 8.64 -2.51 -6.36
C VAL A 56 8.13 -1.36 -5.48
N LEU A 57 7.55 -1.66 -4.32
CA LEU A 57 7.02 -0.63 -3.40
C LEU A 57 8.11 0.10 -2.59
N HIS A 58 9.35 -0.44 -2.59
CA HIS A 58 10.52 0.14 -1.91
C HIS A 58 11.72 0.35 -2.86
N ASP A 59 11.51 0.26 -4.17
CA ASP A 59 12.56 0.46 -5.18
C ASP A 59 13.18 1.87 -5.07
N GLU A 60 14.44 1.95 -4.67
CA GLU A 60 15.18 3.21 -4.49
C GLU A 60 15.32 4.03 -5.80
N SER A 61 15.19 3.39 -6.97
CA SER A 61 15.17 4.10 -8.25
C SER A 61 13.82 4.74 -8.57
N MET A 62 12.75 4.30 -7.88
CA MET A 62 11.37 4.70 -8.12
C MET A 62 10.74 5.48 -6.96
N TRP A 63 11.38 5.57 -5.79
CA TRP A 63 10.83 6.31 -4.65
C TRP A 63 11.92 7.19 -4.06
N GLU A 64 11.60 8.47 -3.83
CA GLU A 64 12.57 9.45 -3.34
C GLU A 64 13.01 9.15 -1.90
N THR A 65 12.10 8.64 -1.06
CA THR A 65 12.36 8.25 0.33
C THR A 65 11.69 6.91 0.67
N PRO A 66 12.14 5.77 0.12
CA PRO A 66 11.39 4.50 0.14
C PRO A 66 11.14 3.95 1.54
N HIS A 67 12.02 4.23 2.48
CA HIS A 67 11.94 3.73 3.86
C HIS A 67 11.26 4.70 4.85
N SER A 68 10.84 5.87 4.37
CA SER A 68 10.14 6.88 5.18
C SER A 68 8.67 6.96 4.76
N PHE A 69 7.80 7.26 5.73
CA PHE A 69 6.42 7.60 5.43
C PHE A 69 6.37 9.00 4.81
N ASN A 70 6.14 9.09 3.50
CA ASN A 70 6.16 10.36 2.78
C ASN A 70 5.02 10.47 1.76
N PRO A 71 3.90 11.13 2.11
CA PRO A 71 2.80 11.37 1.17
C PRO A 71 3.20 12.13 -0.09
N GLN A 72 4.31 12.89 -0.08
CA GLN A 72 4.79 13.63 -1.25
C GLN A 72 5.13 12.71 -2.43
N HIS A 73 5.37 11.41 -2.20
CA HIS A 73 5.53 10.44 -3.28
C HIS A 73 4.36 10.46 -4.27
N PHE A 74 3.15 10.78 -3.79
CA PHE A 74 1.90 10.79 -4.56
C PHE A 74 1.39 12.21 -4.86
N LEU A 75 2.20 13.24 -4.70
CA LEU A 75 1.85 14.62 -5.05
C LEU A 75 2.82 15.17 -6.10
N ASP A 76 2.28 15.88 -7.09
CA ASP A 76 3.08 16.66 -8.03
C ASP A 76 3.47 18.03 -7.46
N LYS A 77 4.19 18.83 -8.26
CA LYS A 77 4.65 20.18 -7.90
C LYS A 77 3.51 21.15 -7.58
N ASP A 78 2.31 20.89 -8.10
CA ASP A 78 1.11 21.70 -7.92
C ASP A 78 0.22 21.14 -6.80
N SER A 79 0.75 20.22 -6.00
CA SER A 79 0.04 19.51 -4.91
C SER A 79 -1.19 18.72 -5.39
N LYS A 80 -1.23 18.33 -6.66
CA LYS A 80 -2.25 17.43 -7.20
C LYS A 80 -1.82 15.98 -7.02
N PHE A 81 -2.79 15.10 -6.86
CA PHE A 81 -2.52 13.68 -6.76
C PHE A 81 -1.90 13.14 -8.07
N ARG A 82 -0.76 12.46 -7.96
CA ARG A 82 -0.11 11.75 -9.07
C ARG A 82 -0.08 10.25 -8.81
N LYS A 83 -0.50 9.47 -9.80
CA LYS A 83 -0.36 8.01 -9.77
C LYS A 83 1.08 7.61 -10.07
N ARG A 84 1.61 6.61 -9.36
CA ARG A 84 2.94 6.03 -9.61
C ARG A 84 2.78 4.65 -10.24
N GLU A 85 3.53 4.34 -11.30
CA GLU A 85 3.48 3.01 -11.93
C GLU A 85 4.02 1.90 -11.01
N ALA A 86 5.03 2.23 -10.20
CA ALA A 86 5.57 1.34 -9.16
C ALA A 86 4.59 1.06 -8.00
N PHE A 87 3.44 1.75 -7.95
CA PHE A 87 2.43 1.52 -6.92
C PHE A 87 1.53 0.33 -7.28
N LEU A 88 1.96 -0.87 -6.89
CA LEU A 88 1.29 -2.14 -7.18
C LEU A 88 0.84 -2.92 -5.93
N PRO A 89 0.18 -2.32 -4.92
CA PRO A 89 -0.23 -3.04 -3.71
C PRO A 89 -1.28 -4.13 -3.97
N PHE A 90 -1.96 -4.08 -5.13
CA PHE A 90 -2.98 -5.05 -5.56
C PHE A 90 -2.47 -6.03 -6.63
N SER A 91 -1.15 -6.08 -6.84
CA SER A 91 -0.51 -6.78 -7.96
C SER A 91 -0.95 -6.24 -9.33
N ALA A 92 -0.80 -7.03 -10.39
CA ALA A 92 -1.05 -6.64 -11.77
C ALA A 92 -1.52 -7.83 -12.64
N GLY A 93 -1.95 -7.51 -13.87
CA GLY A 93 -2.33 -8.49 -14.89
C GLY A 93 -3.68 -9.16 -14.61
N LYS A 94 -3.92 -10.33 -15.25
CA LYS A 94 -5.20 -11.06 -15.20
C LYS A 94 -5.63 -11.51 -13.79
N ARG A 95 -4.72 -11.44 -12.82
CA ARG A 95 -4.94 -11.84 -11.42
C ARG A 95 -4.68 -10.67 -10.46
N VAL A 96 -4.80 -9.43 -10.94
CA VAL A 96 -4.93 -8.24 -10.09
C VAL A 96 -6.08 -8.44 -9.12
N CYS A 97 -5.98 -7.85 -7.92
CA CYS A 97 -7.02 -8.00 -6.90
C CYS A 97 -8.38 -7.56 -7.43
N LEU A 98 -9.32 -8.50 -7.55
CA LEU A 98 -10.70 -8.21 -7.95
C LEU A 98 -11.39 -7.21 -6.99
N GLY A 99 -10.98 -7.23 -5.72
CA GLY A 99 -11.50 -6.34 -4.68
C GLY A 99 -10.88 -4.94 -4.67
N GLU A 100 -9.94 -4.59 -5.55
CA GLU A 100 -9.30 -3.27 -5.56
C GLU A 100 -10.30 -2.10 -5.56
N PRO A 101 -11.36 -2.09 -6.40
CA PRO A 101 -12.33 -0.99 -6.38
C PRO A 101 -13.04 -0.83 -5.02
N LEU A 102 -13.42 -1.96 -4.40
CA LEU A 102 -14.06 -1.97 -3.09
C LEU A 102 -13.09 -1.51 -2.00
N ALA A 103 -11.88 -2.04 -1.97
CA ALA A 103 -10.85 -1.67 -1.01
C ALA A 103 -10.52 -0.17 -1.07
N ARG A 104 -10.40 0.41 -2.27
CA ARG A 104 -10.16 1.86 -2.44
C ARG A 104 -11.31 2.70 -1.90
N MET A 105 -12.55 2.26 -2.11
CA MET A 105 -13.73 2.92 -1.57
C MET A 105 -13.75 2.84 -0.04
N GLU A 106 -13.54 1.65 0.52
CA GLU A 106 -13.52 1.41 1.97
C GLU A 106 -12.43 2.23 2.65
N LEU A 107 -11.19 2.17 2.15
CA LEU A 107 -10.07 2.94 2.69
C LEU A 107 -10.40 4.43 2.74
N PHE A 108 -10.90 5.00 1.64
CA PHE A 108 -11.24 6.41 1.59
C PHE A 108 -12.36 6.77 2.56
N LEU A 109 -13.48 6.04 2.53
CA LEU A 109 -14.66 6.35 3.35
C LEU A 109 -14.38 6.17 4.84
N PHE A 110 -13.78 5.06 5.25
CA PHE A 110 -13.48 4.82 6.67
C PHE A 110 -12.42 5.79 7.19
N PHE A 111 -11.33 6.01 6.45
CA PHE A 111 -10.26 6.90 6.88
C PHE A 111 -10.76 8.33 7.05
N THR A 112 -11.48 8.86 6.06
CA THR A 112 -12.03 10.22 6.11
C THR A 112 -13.10 10.35 7.18
N SER A 113 -14.02 9.39 7.32
CA SER A 113 -15.09 9.44 8.33
C SER A 113 -14.54 9.40 9.75
N LEU A 114 -13.50 8.61 10.00
CA LEU A 114 -12.84 8.53 11.31
C LEU A 114 -12.11 9.84 11.64
N LEU A 115 -11.29 10.36 10.73
CA LEU A 115 -10.55 11.61 10.95
C LEU A 115 -11.43 12.88 10.94
N GLN A 116 -12.59 12.82 10.29
CA GLN A 116 -13.57 13.89 10.35
C GLN A 116 -14.11 14.06 11.77
N ARG A 117 -14.35 12.94 12.48
CA ARG A 117 -15.03 12.92 13.78
C ARG A 117 -14.09 12.86 14.99
N PHE A 118 -12.90 12.29 14.82
CA PHE A 118 -11.96 12.05 15.91
C PHE A 118 -10.57 12.57 15.59
N SER A 119 -9.90 13.07 16.62
CA SER A 119 -8.45 13.24 16.65
C SER A 119 -7.84 12.00 17.31
N PHE A 120 -6.84 11.40 16.65
CA PHE A 120 -6.14 10.23 17.17
C PHE A 120 -4.78 10.61 17.76
N SER A 121 -4.45 10.07 18.92
CA SER A 121 -3.15 10.24 19.57
C SER A 121 -2.71 8.94 20.25
N ALA A 122 -1.42 8.84 20.55
CA ALA A 122 -0.94 7.78 21.44
C ALA A 122 -1.40 8.08 22.89
N PRO A 123 -1.66 7.05 23.71
CA PRO A 123 -1.85 7.25 25.14
C PRO A 123 -0.63 7.94 25.78
N ALA A 124 -0.85 8.64 26.89
CA ALA A 124 0.22 9.37 27.57
C ALA A 124 1.39 8.44 27.93
N GLY A 125 2.60 8.80 27.49
CA GLY A 125 3.82 8.04 27.74
C GLY A 125 4.04 6.84 26.80
N GLU A 126 3.14 6.58 25.85
CA GLU A 126 3.30 5.49 24.88
C GLU A 126 3.77 6.00 23.51
N LYS A 127 4.65 5.22 22.85
CA LYS A 127 5.04 5.42 21.46
C LYS A 127 4.81 4.12 20.69
N PRO A 128 3.84 4.07 19.75
CA PRO A 128 3.63 2.89 18.93
C PRO A 128 4.88 2.51 18.14
N SER A 129 5.18 1.21 18.06
CA SER A 129 6.26 0.68 17.24
C SER A 129 5.83 0.61 15.77
N LEU A 130 6.80 0.78 14.85
CA LEU A 130 6.61 0.52 13.42
C LEU A 130 6.94 -0.93 13.03
N GLU A 131 7.32 -1.76 14.01
CA GLU A 131 7.53 -3.19 13.78
C GLU A 131 6.22 -3.91 13.46
N PHE A 132 6.32 -4.92 12.61
CA PHE A 132 5.20 -5.75 12.18
C PHE A 132 5.33 -7.19 12.67
N ILE A 133 4.20 -7.89 12.68
CA ILE A 133 4.14 -9.34 12.81
C ILE A 133 4.21 -9.92 11.39
N LEU A 134 5.21 -10.75 11.15
CA LEU A 134 5.36 -11.47 9.89
C LEU A 134 4.39 -12.66 9.88
N GLY A 135 3.49 -12.68 8.90
CA GLY A 135 2.61 -13.80 8.60
C GLY A 135 2.36 -13.90 7.10
N ALA A 136 1.25 -14.55 6.70
CA ALA A 136 0.80 -14.51 5.31
C ALA A 136 0.55 -13.07 4.83
N THR A 137 0.14 -12.20 5.75
CA THR A 137 0.09 -10.74 5.60
C THR A 137 0.95 -10.08 6.68
N HIS A 138 1.51 -8.90 6.40
CA HIS A 138 2.05 -8.02 7.43
C HIS A 138 0.92 -7.33 8.19
N ALA A 139 1.02 -7.34 9.51
CA ALA A 139 0.17 -6.55 10.40
C ALA A 139 1.05 -5.79 11.39
N PRO A 140 0.67 -4.57 11.81
CA PRO A 140 1.40 -3.87 12.88
C PRO A 140 1.37 -4.72 14.16
N LYS A 141 2.42 -4.64 14.98
CA LYS A 141 2.34 -5.15 16.36
C LYS A 141 1.17 -4.47 17.10
N PRO A 142 0.52 -5.14 18.06
CA PRO A 142 -0.57 -4.54 18.83
C PRO A 142 -0.17 -3.18 19.43
N TYR A 143 -1.02 -2.18 19.22
CA TYR A 143 -0.83 -0.83 19.75
C TYR A 143 -2.16 -0.26 20.24
N ARG A 144 -2.06 0.76 21.10
CA ARG A 144 -3.21 1.51 21.62
C ARG A 144 -3.21 2.92 21.06
N LEU A 145 -4.40 3.49 20.98
CA LEU A 145 -4.64 4.86 20.54
C LEU A 145 -5.82 5.44 21.33
N CYS A 146 -5.77 6.74 21.57
CA CYS A 146 -6.89 7.52 22.07
C CYS A 146 -7.62 8.13 20.87
N ALA A 147 -8.96 8.04 20.85
CA ALA A 147 -9.80 8.71 19.88
C ALA A 147 -10.67 9.74 20.61
N THR A 148 -10.34 11.01 20.47
CA THR A 148 -11.08 12.12 21.09
C THR A 148 -11.96 12.79 20.06
N PRO A 149 -13.28 12.99 20.31
CA PRO A 149 -14.13 13.75 19.40
C PRO A 149 -13.55 15.13 19.05
N ARG A 150 -13.73 15.57 17.81
CA ARG A 150 -13.33 16.90 17.31
C ARG A 150 -14.38 17.96 17.57
#